data_AF-N6UFC8-F1
#
_entry.id   AF-N6UFC8-F1
#
_cell.length_a   1.000
_cell.length_b   1.000
_cell.length_c   1.000
_cell.angle_alpha   90.00
_cell.angle_beta   90.00
_cell.angle_gamma   90.00
#
_symmetry.space_group_name_H-M   'P 1'
#
loop_
_entity.id
_entity.type
_entity.pdbx_description
1 polymer ?
#
loop_
_entity_poly.entity_id
_entity_poly.type
_entity_poly.pdbx_seq_one_letter_code
_entity_poly.pdbx_strand_id
1 'polypeptide(L)'
;MDKQMLKNIAEALNVYQDSVLRKTEELLRLLQAKSSIKSLNNQAKSVLCLDLASQCLGVSFEKDAALALSGLKKSAYQKSLNTLEQILGLNKVLTVSEACVQLSCTAVKDDAEDILSAYKQQRDGLEDWEHPQYAAAAVFLASRAKKLSIDKQKIVAMSRIKPSQWKELLSSFKNLEISNGRQLGKGLEAEIVSEMGECEPVKEVAPDEVEEYAVWRQRILKEAYEALAGRQSVHSDAA
;
A
#
# COMPACT_ATOMS: atom_id res chain seq x y z
N MET A 1 12.46 -24.35 -6.40
CA MET A 1 11.43 -23.48 -6.98
C MET A 1 10.93 -24.16 -8.24
N ASP A 2 9.62 -24.28 -8.41
CA ASP A 2 9.03 -24.99 -9.54
C ASP A 2 9.02 -24.08 -10.78
N LYS A 3 9.93 -24.33 -11.72
CA LYS A 3 10.01 -23.56 -12.98
C LYS A 3 8.74 -23.69 -13.81
N GLN A 4 8.00 -24.79 -13.66
CA GLN A 4 6.74 -24.97 -14.37
C GLN A 4 5.68 -24.00 -13.85
N MET A 5 5.63 -23.79 -12.54
CA MET A 5 4.72 -22.83 -11.92
C MET A 5 4.97 -21.40 -12.43
N LEU A 6 6.24 -20.98 -12.53
CA LEU A 6 6.59 -19.66 -13.02
C LEU A 6 6.17 -19.47 -14.50
N LYS A 7 6.38 -20.48 -15.34
CA LYS A 7 5.94 -20.45 -16.74
C LYS A 7 4.42 -20.33 -16.86
N ASN A 8 3.68 -21.13 -16.10
CA ASN A 8 2.22 -21.09 -16.11
C ASN A 8 1.69 -19.70 -15.67
N ILE A 9 2.33 -19.07 -14.68
CA ILE A 9 1.97 -17.72 -14.22
C ILE A 9 2.27 -16.68 -15.30
N ALA A 10 3.43 -16.78 -15.96
CA ALA A 10 3.80 -15.84 -17.00
C ALA A 10 2.88 -15.96 -18.23
N GLU A 11 2.52 -17.18 -18.63
CA GLU A 11 1.54 -17.45 -19.68
C GLU A 11 0.17 -16.87 -19.32
N ALA A 12 -0.30 -17.07 -18.08
CA ALA A 12 -1.56 -16.51 -17.59
C ALA A 12 -1.57 -14.97 -17.56
N LEU A 13 -0.40 -14.33 -17.47
CA LEU A 13 -0.23 -12.88 -17.50
C LEU A 13 0.14 -12.34 -18.90
N ASN A 14 0.16 -13.19 -19.92
CA ASN A 14 0.59 -12.87 -21.29
C ASN A 14 2.02 -12.29 -21.37
N VAL A 15 2.91 -12.74 -20.49
CA VAL A 15 4.32 -12.35 -20.46
C VAL A 15 5.17 -13.46 -21.07
N TYR A 16 5.58 -13.29 -22.32
CA TYR A 16 6.35 -14.30 -23.07
C TYR A 16 7.87 -14.02 -23.14
N GLN A 17 8.32 -12.91 -22.55
CA GLN A 17 9.72 -12.52 -22.63
C GLN A 17 10.59 -13.34 -21.68
N ASP A 18 11.55 -14.08 -22.24
CA ASP A 18 12.48 -14.93 -21.47
C ASP A 18 13.37 -14.10 -20.51
N SER A 19 13.64 -12.84 -20.85
CA SER A 19 14.35 -11.89 -19.97
C SER A 19 13.60 -11.66 -18.65
N VAL A 20 12.27 -11.51 -18.71
CA VAL A 20 11.42 -11.32 -17.51
C VAL A 20 11.43 -12.59 -16.67
N LEU A 21 11.33 -13.76 -17.29
CA LEU A 21 11.37 -15.06 -16.61
C LEU A 21 12.70 -15.26 -15.87
N ARG A 22 13.83 -15.03 -16.55
CA ARG A 22 15.17 -15.11 -15.92
C ARG A 22 15.31 -14.16 -14.76
N LYS A 23 14.89 -12.90 -14.94
CA LYS A 23 14.94 -11.89 -13.87
C LYS A 23 14.05 -12.26 -12.69
N THR A 24 12.88 -12.84 -12.95
CA THR A 24 11.98 -13.31 -11.90
C THR A 24 12.60 -14.45 -11.11
N GLU A 25 13.22 -15.42 -11.77
CA GLU A 25 13.95 -16.50 -11.09
C GLU A 25 15.07 -15.97 -10.19
N GLU A 26 15.83 -14.98 -10.66
CA GLU A 26 16.87 -14.31 -9.86
C GLU A 26 16.29 -13.65 -8.62
N LEU A 27 15.22 -12.86 -8.76
CA LEU A 27 14.56 -12.19 -7.64
C LEU A 27 14.00 -13.20 -6.63
N LEU A 28 13.45 -14.32 -7.10
CA LEU A 28 12.95 -15.39 -6.23
C LEU A 28 14.08 -16.06 -5.44
N ARG A 29 15.23 -16.34 -6.07
CA ARG A 29 16.41 -16.88 -5.38
C ARG A 29 16.96 -15.88 -4.37
N LEU A 30 17.05 -14.60 -4.75
CA LEU A 30 17.51 -13.53 -3.86
C LEU A 30 16.57 -13.34 -2.67
N LEU A 31 15.26 -13.40 -2.90
CA LEU A 31 14.25 -13.33 -1.86
C LEU A 31 14.45 -14.47 -0.86
N GLN A 32 14.59 -15.71 -1.34
CA GLN A 32 14.83 -16.87 -0.48
C GLN A 32 16.10 -16.74 0.36
N ALA A 33 17.17 -16.15 -0.21
CA ALA A 33 18.43 -15.94 0.49
C ALA A 33 18.36 -14.82 1.55
N LYS A 34 17.67 -13.71 1.24
CA LYS A 34 17.60 -12.54 2.13
C LYS A 34 16.52 -12.65 3.20
N SER A 35 15.39 -13.29 2.89
CA SER A 35 14.22 -13.27 3.77
C SER A 35 13.25 -14.41 3.48
N SER A 36 12.94 -15.20 4.51
CA SER A 36 11.79 -16.11 4.46
C SER A 36 10.53 -15.36 4.87
N ILE A 37 9.89 -14.64 3.93
CA ILE A 37 8.54 -14.10 4.15
C ILE A 37 7.56 -15.27 4.28
N LYS A 38 7.27 -15.70 5.52
CA LYS A 38 6.40 -16.85 5.80
C LYS A 38 4.92 -16.55 5.54
N SER A 39 4.53 -15.27 5.55
CA SER A 39 3.13 -14.84 5.36
C SER A 39 2.63 -14.96 3.92
N LEU A 40 3.52 -15.10 2.93
CA LEU A 40 3.15 -15.20 1.52
C LEU A 40 3.33 -16.63 1.03
N ASN A 41 2.32 -17.14 0.31
CA ASN A 41 2.42 -18.42 -0.39
C ASN A 41 3.41 -18.32 -1.57
N ASN A 42 3.86 -19.46 -2.08
CA ASN A 42 4.85 -19.50 -3.17
C ASN A 42 4.31 -18.89 -4.47
N GLN A 43 2.99 -18.96 -4.69
CA GLN A 43 2.33 -18.36 -5.85
C GLN A 43 2.40 -16.84 -5.83
N ALA A 44 1.97 -16.21 -4.74
CA ALA A 44 2.03 -14.78 -4.52
C ALA A 44 3.46 -14.26 -4.61
N LYS A 45 4.45 -14.96 -4.02
CA LYS A 45 5.87 -14.61 -4.19
C LYS A 45 6.28 -14.59 -5.66
N SER A 46 5.89 -15.61 -6.41
CA SER A 46 6.22 -15.72 -7.85
C SER A 46 5.58 -14.60 -8.65
N VAL A 47 4.29 -14.33 -8.43
CA VAL A 47 3.56 -13.24 -9.10
C VAL A 47 4.15 -11.87 -8.75
N LEU A 48 4.45 -11.61 -7.49
CA LEU A 48 5.03 -10.33 -7.05
C LEU A 48 6.45 -10.12 -7.59
N CYS A 49 7.29 -11.17 -7.58
CA CYS A 49 8.63 -11.09 -8.19
C CYS A 49 8.55 -10.91 -9.72
N LEU A 50 7.55 -11.49 -10.38
CA LEU A 50 7.32 -11.26 -11.82
C LEU A 50 6.89 -9.81 -12.08
N ASP A 51 6.04 -9.23 -11.25
CA ASP A 51 5.67 -7.80 -11.34
C ASP A 51 6.91 -6.92 -11.21
N LEU A 52 7.72 -7.13 -10.17
CA LEU A 52 8.96 -6.39 -9.98
C LEU A 52 9.95 -6.57 -11.13
N ALA A 53 10.12 -7.79 -11.65
CA ALA A 53 10.98 -8.05 -12.80
C ALA A 53 10.50 -7.32 -14.06
N SER A 54 9.18 -7.31 -14.30
CA SER A 54 8.57 -6.62 -15.42
C SER A 54 8.76 -5.11 -15.31
N GLN A 55 8.57 -4.54 -14.12
CA GLN A 55 8.86 -3.12 -13.85
C GLN A 55 10.33 -2.75 -14.06
N CYS A 56 11.27 -3.65 -13.70
CA CYS A 56 12.70 -3.44 -13.95
C CYS A 56 13.03 -3.43 -15.45
N LEU A 57 12.31 -4.21 -16.25
CA LEU A 57 12.53 -4.37 -17.69
C LEU A 57 11.62 -3.49 -18.57
N GLY A 58 10.73 -2.69 -17.95
CA GLY A 58 9.79 -1.83 -18.68
C GLY A 58 8.67 -2.59 -19.39
N VAL A 59 8.34 -3.80 -18.93
CA VAL A 59 7.27 -4.62 -19.49
C VAL A 59 5.99 -4.40 -18.69
N SER A 60 4.90 -4.10 -19.38
CA SER A 60 3.58 -3.91 -18.78
C SER A 60 2.70 -5.12 -19.06
N PHE A 61 1.89 -5.49 -18.08
CA PHE A 61 0.89 -6.56 -18.19
C PHE A 61 -0.34 -6.22 -17.34
N GLU A 62 -1.38 -7.04 -17.44
CA GLU A 62 -2.65 -6.80 -16.76
C GLU A 62 -2.53 -7.00 -15.24
N LYS A 63 -2.63 -5.90 -14.49
CA LYS A 63 -2.49 -5.91 -13.02
C LYS A 63 -3.63 -6.62 -12.30
N ASP A 64 -4.84 -6.59 -12.87
CA ASP A 64 -6.00 -7.25 -12.28
C ASP A 64 -5.88 -8.78 -12.36
N ALA A 65 -5.34 -9.29 -13.48
CA ALA A 65 -4.97 -10.71 -13.61
C ALA A 65 -3.87 -11.10 -12.60
N ALA A 66 -2.88 -10.23 -12.38
CA ALA A 66 -1.84 -10.44 -11.38
C ALA A 66 -2.42 -10.53 -9.95
N LEU A 67 -3.33 -9.63 -9.63
CA LEU A 67 -4.00 -9.58 -8.34
C LEU A 67 -4.79 -10.87 -8.12
N ALA A 68 -5.59 -11.29 -9.11
CA ALA A 68 -6.34 -12.54 -9.07
C ALA A 68 -5.44 -13.77 -8.88
N LEU A 69 -4.36 -13.88 -9.65
CA LEU A 69 -3.41 -15.00 -9.55
C LEU A 69 -2.65 -15.02 -8.22
N SER A 70 -2.39 -13.86 -7.61
CA SER A 70 -1.72 -13.81 -6.31
C SER A 70 -2.63 -14.25 -5.14
N GLY A 71 -3.96 -14.17 -5.32
CA GLY A 71 -4.93 -14.39 -4.25
C GLY A 71 -4.92 -13.31 -3.15
N LEU A 72 -4.30 -12.16 -3.39
CA LEU A 72 -4.18 -11.08 -2.42
C LEU A 72 -5.23 -9.99 -2.68
N LYS A 73 -5.70 -9.34 -1.60
CA LYS A 73 -6.45 -8.09 -1.71
C LYS A 73 -5.53 -6.99 -2.27
N LYS A 74 -6.08 -6.02 -3.00
CA LYS A 74 -5.33 -4.90 -3.62
C LYS A 74 -4.36 -4.20 -2.66
N SER A 75 -4.81 -3.90 -1.44
CA SER A 75 -3.97 -3.26 -0.41
C SER A 75 -2.84 -4.16 0.07
N ALA A 76 -3.12 -5.45 0.28
CA ALA A 76 -2.13 -6.45 0.69
C ALA A 76 -1.11 -6.73 -0.42
N TYR A 77 -1.55 -6.74 -1.68
CA TYR A 77 -0.69 -6.86 -2.85
C TYR A 77 0.34 -5.72 -2.89
N GLN A 78 -0.12 -4.47 -2.86
CA GLN A 78 0.76 -3.31 -2.92
C GLN A 78 1.72 -3.26 -1.73
N LYS A 79 1.24 -3.57 -0.51
CA LYS A 79 2.08 -3.62 0.69
C LYS A 79 3.16 -4.69 0.58
N SER A 80 2.81 -5.87 0.07
CA SER A 80 3.75 -6.98 -0.13
C SER A 80 4.78 -6.64 -1.21
N LEU A 81 4.34 -5.99 -2.29
CA LEU A 81 5.21 -5.51 -3.37
C LEU A 81 6.23 -4.49 -2.82
N ASN A 82 5.78 -3.47 -2.10
CA ASN A 82 6.67 -2.49 -1.47
C ASN A 82 7.67 -3.17 -0.50
N THR A 83 7.21 -4.16 0.27
CA THR A 83 8.08 -4.91 1.20
C THR A 83 9.15 -5.70 0.45
N LEU A 84 8.77 -6.34 -0.66
CA LEU A 84 9.69 -7.09 -1.51
C LEU A 84 10.69 -6.17 -2.22
N GLU A 85 10.27 -5.01 -2.70
CA GLU A 85 11.18 -3.99 -3.26
C GLU A 85 12.27 -3.62 -2.26
N GLN A 86 11.91 -3.37 -0.99
CA GLN A 86 12.87 -3.03 0.06
C GLN A 86 13.85 -4.18 0.32
N ILE A 87 13.33 -5.39 0.55
CA ILE A 87 14.17 -6.57 0.84
C ILE A 87 15.15 -6.85 -0.32
N LEU A 88 14.65 -6.75 -1.54
CA LEU A 88 15.44 -7.01 -2.74
C LEU A 88 16.38 -5.86 -3.10
N GLY A 89 16.23 -4.69 -2.47
CA GLY A 89 17.04 -3.50 -2.76
C GLY A 89 16.71 -2.90 -4.13
N LEU A 90 15.46 -3.04 -4.58
CA LEU A 90 14.97 -2.49 -5.85
C LEU A 90 14.29 -1.12 -5.67
N ASN A 91 14.38 -0.54 -4.48
CA ASN A 91 13.69 0.70 -4.17
C ASN A 91 14.20 1.84 -5.07
N LYS A 92 13.31 2.43 -5.85
CA LYS A 92 13.59 3.68 -6.53
C LYS A 92 13.43 4.81 -5.52
N VAL A 93 14.44 5.66 -5.45
CA VAL A 93 14.43 6.85 -4.61
C VAL A 93 13.31 7.76 -5.09
N LEU A 94 12.30 7.97 -4.25
CA LEU A 94 11.21 8.88 -4.60
C LEU A 94 11.76 10.30 -4.55
N THR A 95 11.87 10.93 -5.71
CA THR A 95 12.31 12.33 -5.78
C THR A 95 11.15 13.28 -5.45
N VAL A 96 11.46 14.48 -4.95
CA VAL A 96 10.48 15.55 -4.72
C VAL A 96 9.71 15.87 -6.01
N SER A 97 10.40 15.87 -7.14
CA SER A 97 9.81 16.08 -8.47
C SER A 97 8.75 15.03 -8.81
N GLU A 98 9.07 13.74 -8.63
CA GLU A 98 8.13 12.65 -8.89
C GLU A 98 6.92 12.69 -7.96
N ALA A 99 7.14 13.00 -6.67
CA ALA A 99 6.06 13.18 -5.70
C ALA A 99 5.11 14.33 -6.11
N CYS A 100 5.66 15.47 -6.52
CA CYS A 100 4.87 16.61 -7.01
C CYS A 100 4.06 16.26 -8.27
N VAL A 101 4.63 15.51 -9.21
CA VAL A 101 3.92 15.06 -10.42
C VAL A 101 2.78 14.10 -10.05
N GLN A 102 3.04 13.13 -9.17
CA GLN A 102 2.02 12.17 -8.74
C GLN A 102 0.87 12.84 -7.98
N LEU A 103 1.14 13.93 -7.26
CA LEU A 103 0.14 14.68 -6.48
C LEU A 103 -0.44 15.88 -7.24
N SER A 104 -0.06 16.09 -8.51
CA SER A 104 -0.47 17.23 -9.33
C SER A 104 -0.15 18.60 -8.68
N CYS A 105 0.95 18.70 -7.95
CA CYS A 105 1.37 19.88 -7.20
C CYS A 105 2.79 20.35 -7.60
N THR A 106 3.05 20.52 -8.90
CA THR A 106 4.35 20.97 -9.41
C THR A 106 4.74 22.38 -8.96
N ALA A 107 3.77 23.22 -8.59
CA ALA A 107 4.00 24.58 -8.13
C ALA A 107 4.71 24.68 -6.76
N VAL A 108 4.82 23.58 -6.00
CA VAL A 108 5.46 23.55 -4.67
C VAL A 108 6.80 22.84 -4.66
N LYS A 109 7.33 22.48 -5.83
CA LYS A 109 8.57 21.72 -5.97
C LYS A 109 9.74 22.41 -5.26
N ASP A 110 9.99 23.68 -5.60
CA ASP A 110 11.16 24.42 -5.08
C ASP A 110 11.08 24.57 -3.55
N ASP A 111 9.91 24.92 -3.02
CA ASP A 111 9.71 25.03 -1.57
C ASP A 111 9.87 23.67 -0.85
N ALA A 112 9.46 22.57 -1.50
CA ALA A 112 9.63 21.22 -0.95
C ALA A 112 11.10 20.79 -0.95
N GLU A 113 11.87 21.15 -1.97
CA GLU A 113 13.33 20.90 -2.01
C GLU A 113 14.06 21.72 -0.92
N ASP A 114 13.65 22.97 -0.71
CA ASP A 114 14.16 23.82 0.38
C ASP A 114 13.85 23.24 1.77
N ILE A 115 12.61 22.78 2.00
CA ILE A 115 12.20 22.14 3.26
C ILE A 115 13.03 20.87 3.51
N LEU A 116 13.20 20.02 2.50
CA LEU A 116 13.93 18.77 2.63
C LEU A 116 15.42 19.02 2.89
N SER A 117 16.02 20.00 2.21
CA SER A 117 17.44 20.34 2.40
C SER A 117 17.70 20.93 3.79
N ALA A 118 16.84 21.83 4.28
CA ALA A 118 16.93 22.35 5.64
C ALA A 118 16.81 21.23 6.70
N TYR A 119 15.92 20.27 6.48
CA TYR A 119 15.76 19.13 7.39
C TYR A 119 17.01 18.25 7.44
N LYS A 120 17.62 17.97 6.28
CA LYS A 120 18.88 17.22 6.19
C LYS A 120 20.04 17.94 6.88
N GLN A 121 20.07 19.27 6.84
CA GLN A 121 21.13 20.06 7.49
C GLN A 121 20.98 20.10 9.02
N GLN A 122 19.75 20.13 9.53
CA GLN A 122 19.48 20.17 10.98
C GLN A 122 19.68 18.79 11.66
N ARG A 123 19.59 17.70 10.89
CA ARG A 123 19.69 16.32 11.38
C ARG A 123 21.07 15.74 11.09
N ASP A 124 21.76 15.31 12.13
CA ASP A 124 23.12 14.78 12.01
C ASP A 124 23.09 13.31 11.54
N GLY A 125 23.31 13.11 10.23
CA GLY A 125 24.12 12.01 9.65
C GLY A 125 23.73 10.53 9.80
N LEU A 126 22.60 10.13 10.41
CA LEU A 126 22.27 8.70 10.63
C LEU A 126 20.94 8.22 10.05
N GLU A 127 20.26 9.05 9.28
CA GLU A 127 18.95 8.73 8.69
C GLU A 127 19.06 8.25 7.24
N ASP A 128 18.16 7.35 6.84
CA ASP A 128 18.03 6.85 5.46
C ASP A 128 17.31 7.89 4.59
N TRP A 129 18.07 8.88 4.09
CA TRP A 129 17.55 9.98 3.29
C TRP A 129 16.91 9.56 1.96
N GLU A 130 17.13 8.33 1.53
CA GLU A 130 16.57 7.75 0.31
C GLU A 130 15.15 7.20 0.54
N HIS A 131 14.70 7.14 1.81
CA HIS A 131 13.37 6.67 2.15
C HIS A 131 12.28 7.63 1.63
N PRO A 132 11.25 7.15 0.91
CA PRO A 132 10.19 7.99 0.31
C PRO A 132 9.42 8.90 1.28
N GLN A 133 9.47 8.59 2.58
CA GLN A 133 8.80 9.37 3.63
C GLN A 133 9.22 10.84 3.66
N TYR A 134 10.51 11.13 3.43
CA TYR A 134 11.04 12.49 3.54
C TYR A 134 10.59 13.37 2.39
N ALA A 135 10.63 12.85 1.16
CA ALA A 135 10.11 13.55 -0.01
C ALA A 135 8.59 13.79 0.11
N ALA A 136 7.83 12.78 0.53
CA ALA A 136 6.39 12.91 0.74
C ALA A 136 6.05 13.96 1.81
N ALA A 137 6.76 13.97 2.95
CA ALA A 137 6.55 14.94 4.01
C ALA A 137 6.90 16.37 3.56
N ALA A 138 8.02 16.56 2.85
CA ALA A 138 8.40 17.88 2.36
C ALA A 138 7.36 18.46 1.38
N VAL A 139 6.88 17.66 0.42
CA VAL A 139 5.83 18.08 -0.53
C VAL A 139 4.52 18.39 0.18
N PHE A 140 4.15 17.58 1.17
CA PHE A 140 2.98 17.84 2.00
C PHE A 140 3.05 19.22 2.65
N LEU A 141 4.15 19.51 3.34
CA LEU A 141 4.33 20.76 4.06
C LEU A 141 4.34 21.98 3.12
N ALA A 142 5.01 21.87 1.98
CA ALA A 142 5.02 22.91 0.95
C ALA A 142 3.62 23.16 0.36
N SER A 143 2.83 22.10 0.17
CA SER A 143 1.45 22.20 -0.31
C SER A 143 0.52 22.95 0.65
N ARG A 144 0.66 22.70 1.95
CA ARG A 144 -0.12 23.39 2.98
C ARG A 144 0.29 24.86 3.09
N ALA A 145 1.58 25.16 2.98
CA ALA A 145 2.07 26.55 2.93
C ALA A 145 1.45 27.35 1.76
N LYS A 146 1.19 26.71 0.62
CA LYS A 146 0.51 27.32 -0.54
C LYS A 146 -1.01 27.10 -0.58
N LYS A 147 -1.61 26.52 0.47
CA LYS A 147 -3.05 26.21 0.56
C LYS A 147 -3.56 25.34 -0.60
N LEU A 148 -2.72 24.44 -1.11
CA LEU A 148 -3.10 23.47 -2.13
C LEU A 148 -3.80 22.28 -1.47
N SER A 149 -4.96 21.91 -2.00
CA SER A 149 -5.65 20.68 -1.58
C SER A 149 -4.97 19.48 -2.22
N ILE A 150 -4.47 18.56 -1.40
CA ILE A 150 -3.85 17.30 -1.84
C ILE A 150 -4.56 16.14 -1.17
N ASP A 151 -4.70 15.03 -1.90
CA ASP A 151 -5.22 13.78 -1.37
C ASP A 151 -4.29 13.21 -0.27
N LYS A 152 -4.77 13.27 0.98
CA LYS A 152 -4.09 12.78 2.18
C LYS A 152 -3.83 11.27 2.13
N GLN A 153 -4.76 10.48 1.59
CA GLN A 153 -4.58 9.03 1.52
C GLN A 153 -3.46 8.67 0.55
N LYS A 154 -3.39 9.40 -0.56
CA LYS A 154 -2.33 9.23 -1.56
C LYS A 154 -0.95 9.57 -1.01
N ILE A 155 -0.82 10.63 -0.21
CA ILE A 155 0.49 11.02 0.36
C ILE A 155 0.98 10.04 1.43
N VAL A 156 0.08 9.55 2.28
CA VAL A 156 0.41 8.54 3.30
C VAL A 156 0.75 7.19 2.65
N ALA A 157 0.06 6.82 1.57
CA ALA A 157 0.42 5.61 0.80
C ALA A 157 1.81 5.75 0.14
N MET A 158 2.13 6.94 -0.36
CA MET A 158 3.41 7.25 -1.00
C MET A 158 4.59 7.24 -0.02
N SER A 159 4.38 7.67 1.22
CA SER A 159 5.43 7.73 2.25
C SER A 159 5.86 6.36 2.77
N ARG A 160 5.09 5.30 2.46
CA ARG A 160 5.35 3.90 2.83
C ARG A 160 5.44 3.65 4.34
N ILE A 161 4.92 4.55 5.17
CA ILE A 161 4.90 4.42 6.63
C ILE A 161 3.47 4.35 7.17
N LYS A 162 3.34 3.92 8.43
CA LYS A 162 2.02 3.87 9.09
C LYS A 162 1.51 5.29 9.37
N PRO A 163 0.19 5.51 9.44
CA PRO A 163 -0.37 6.82 9.80
C PRO A 163 0.13 7.36 11.15
N SER A 164 0.41 6.49 12.13
CA SER A 164 1.01 6.90 13.41
C SER A 164 2.43 7.47 13.24
N GLN A 165 3.26 6.80 12.44
CA GLN A 165 4.63 7.24 12.13
C GLN A 165 4.62 8.50 11.26
N TRP A 166 3.62 8.66 10.39
CA TRP A 166 3.43 9.88 9.61
C TRP A 166 3.23 11.10 10.51
N LYS A 167 2.41 10.99 11.55
CA LYS A 167 2.20 12.08 12.53
C LYS A 167 3.48 12.45 13.29
N GLU A 168 4.27 11.44 13.65
CA GLU A 168 5.56 11.62 14.31
C GLU A 168 6.57 12.31 13.38
N LEU A 169 6.65 11.87 12.12
CA LEU A 169 7.48 12.47 11.08
C LEU A 169 7.13 13.94 10.87
N LEU A 170 5.84 14.27 10.67
CA LEU A 170 5.41 15.67 10.54
C LEU A 170 5.75 16.51 11.77
N SER A 171 5.65 15.92 12.97
CA SER A 171 6.05 16.60 14.20
C SER A 171 7.54 16.90 14.25
N SER A 172 8.38 16.03 13.69
CA SER A 172 9.82 16.25 13.58
C SER A 172 10.21 17.42 12.67
N PHE A 173 9.33 17.79 11.71
CA PHE A 173 9.51 18.92 10.80
C PHE A 173 9.00 20.26 11.37
N LYS A 174 8.27 20.26 12.51
CA LYS A 174 7.64 21.48 13.06
C LYS A 174 8.64 22.58 13.44
N ASN A 175 9.81 22.19 13.93
CA ASN A 175 10.84 23.11 14.43
C ASN A 175 11.90 23.42 13.36
N LEU A 176 11.59 23.20 12.09
CA LEU A 176 12.49 23.54 11.00
C LEU A 176 12.52 25.04 10.75
N GLU A 177 13.73 25.57 10.71
CA GLU A 177 14.01 26.90 10.18
C GLU A 177 14.43 26.76 8.71
N ILE A 178 13.65 27.33 7.80
CA ILE A 178 13.97 27.34 6.37
C ILE A 178 14.82 28.59 6.07
N SER A 179 15.72 28.47 5.09
CA SER A 179 16.64 29.49 4.58
C SER A 179 16.06 30.91 4.43
N ASN A 180 14.75 31.06 4.22
CA ASN A 180 14.07 32.35 4.07
C ASN A 180 13.59 33.00 5.38
N GLY A 181 13.97 32.49 6.56
CA GLY A 181 13.54 33.02 7.87
C GLY A 181 12.05 32.82 8.18
N ARG A 182 11.33 32.08 7.31
CA ARG A 182 9.96 31.64 7.56
C ARG A 182 10.00 30.40 8.44
N GLN A 183 9.50 30.51 9.66
CA GLN A 183 9.13 29.35 10.45
C GLN A 183 7.87 28.73 9.84
N LEU A 184 7.87 27.41 9.65
CA LEU A 184 6.68 26.65 9.25
C LEU A 184 5.51 26.82 10.25
N GLY A 185 5.79 27.31 11.46
CA GLY A 185 4.94 27.20 12.65
C GLY A 185 3.60 27.93 12.64
N LYS A 186 3.42 29.10 12.02
CA LYS A 186 2.24 29.95 12.31
C LYS A 186 0.91 29.61 11.59
N GLY A 187 0.82 28.47 10.91
CA GLY A 187 -0.43 28.01 10.28
C GLY A 187 -0.51 26.50 10.09
N LEU A 188 0.64 25.84 10.06
CA LEU A 188 0.79 24.41 9.90
C LEU A 188 0.33 23.62 11.13
N GLU A 189 0.38 24.21 12.33
CA GLU A 189 -0.09 23.58 13.57
C GLU A 189 -1.57 23.20 13.50
N ALA A 190 -2.44 24.11 13.02
CA ALA A 190 -3.87 23.84 12.90
C ALA A 190 -4.18 22.75 11.87
N GLU A 191 -3.43 22.68 10.76
CA GLU A 191 -3.62 21.66 9.73
C GLU A 191 -3.01 20.29 10.10
N ILE A 192 -1.87 20.25 10.80
CA ILE A 192 -1.33 19.02 11.37
C ILE A 192 -2.28 18.50 12.46
N VAL A 193 -2.86 19.37 13.30
CA VAL A 193 -3.87 18.99 14.30
C VAL A 193 -5.13 18.44 13.63
N SER A 194 -5.57 19.01 12.50
CA SER A 194 -6.62 18.43 11.66
C SER A 194 -6.25 17.04 11.14
N GLU A 195 -4.99 16.78 10.79
CA GLU A 195 -4.51 15.43 10.44
C GLU A 195 -4.43 14.48 11.65
N MET A 196 -4.20 14.99 12.85
CA MET A 196 -4.21 14.18 14.08
C MET A 196 -5.60 13.65 14.42
N GLY A 197 -6.67 14.40 14.08
CA GLY A 197 -8.06 14.06 14.37
C GLY A 197 -8.74 13.08 13.40
N GLU A 198 -8.23 12.93 12.17
CA GLU A 198 -8.91 12.16 11.10
C GLU A 198 -8.25 10.81 10.75
N CYS A 199 -7.40 10.26 11.62
CA CYS A 199 -7.13 8.82 11.53
C CYS A 199 -8.28 8.09 12.23
N GLU A 200 -9.45 8.04 11.59
CA GLU A 200 -10.39 6.98 11.91
C GLU A 200 -9.60 5.67 11.86
N PRO A 201 -9.62 4.84 12.92
CA PRO A 201 -9.08 3.50 12.79
C PRO A 201 -9.73 2.91 11.55
N VAL A 202 -8.92 2.36 10.64
CA VAL A 202 -9.44 1.41 9.64
C VAL A 202 -10.38 0.54 10.44
N LYS A 203 -11.69 0.58 10.14
CA LYS A 203 -12.66 -0.28 10.78
C LYS A 203 -12.03 -1.66 10.73
N GLU A 204 -11.52 -2.12 11.87
CA GLU A 204 -11.46 -3.54 12.12
C GLU A 204 -12.88 -3.93 11.81
N VAL A 205 -13.06 -4.70 10.74
CA VAL A 205 -14.32 -5.40 10.53
C VAL A 205 -14.52 -6.06 11.88
N ALA A 206 -15.47 -5.52 12.64
CA ALA A 206 -15.79 -6.07 13.94
C ALA A 206 -15.90 -7.57 13.68
N PRO A 207 -15.22 -8.44 14.45
CA PRO A 207 -15.47 -9.86 14.32
C PRO A 207 -16.99 -9.98 14.30
N ASP A 208 -17.55 -10.46 13.19
CA ASP A 208 -19.00 -10.63 13.05
C ASP A 208 -19.43 -11.19 14.39
N GLU A 209 -20.32 -10.48 15.12
CA GLU A 209 -20.79 -10.98 16.41
C GLU A 209 -21.20 -12.42 16.15
N VAL A 210 -20.38 -13.35 16.66
CA VAL A 210 -20.51 -14.76 16.30
C VAL A 210 -21.80 -15.17 16.97
N GLU A 211 -22.89 -15.13 16.20
CA GLU A 211 -24.20 -15.56 16.67
C GLU A 211 -23.99 -16.95 17.26
N GLU A 212 -24.37 -17.11 18.53
CA GLU A 212 -24.15 -18.35 19.25
C GLU A 212 -24.73 -19.49 18.40
N TYR A 213 -23.91 -20.49 18.07
CA TYR A 213 -24.23 -21.51 17.06
C TYR A 213 -25.59 -22.17 17.28
N ALA A 214 -26.03 -22.28 18.54
CA ALA A 214 -27.35 -22.79 18.90
C ALA A 214 -28.50 -21.94 18.35
N VAL A 215 -28.39 -20.61 18.41
CA VAL A 215 -29.42 -19.65 17.95
C VAL A 215 -29.49 -19.67 16.42
N TRP A 216 -28.34 -19.57 15.76
CA TRP A 216 -28.26 -19.69 14.30
C TRP A 216 -28.83 -21.03 13.80
N ARG A 217 -28.43 -22.15 14.43
CA ARG A 217 -28.91 -23.50 14.06
C ARG A 217 -30.42 -23.64 14.22
N GLN A 218 -31.00 -23.11 15.30
CA GLN A 218 -32.45 -23.17 15.51
C GLN A 218 -33.21 -22.38 14.45
N ARG A 219 -32.73 -21.18 14.09
CA ARG A 219 -33.33 -20.35 13.04
C ARG A 219 -33.32 -21.05 11.69
N ILE A 220 -32.16 -21.55 11.27
CA ILE A 220 -32.00 -22.23 9.97
C ILE A 220 -32.83 -23.52 9.89
N LEU A 221 -32.84 -24.32 10.95
CA LEU A 221 -33.66 -25.55 10.97
C LEU A 221 -35.15 -25.23 10.90
N LYS A 222 -35.60 -24.23 11.65
CA LYS A 222 -37.01 -23.81 11.65
C LYS A 222 -37.46 -23.35 10.27
N GLU A 223 -36.66 -22.51 9.61
CA GLU A 223 -36.92 -22.04 8.25
C GLU A 223 -36.99 -23.20 7.23
N ALA A 224 -36.09 -24.17 7.35
CA ALA A 224 -36.11 -25.37 6.49
C ALA A 224 -37.35 -26.24 6.71
N TYR A 225 -37.79 -26.44 7.97
CA TYR A 225 -39.01 -27.20 8.27
C TYR A 225 -40.28 -26.48 7.81
N GLU A 226 -40.35 -25.16 7.96
CA GLU A 226 -41.45 -24.34 7.47
C GLU A 226 -41.54 -24.38 5.95
N ALA A 227 -40.41 -24.32 5.24
CA ALA A 227 -40.37 -24.47 3.78
C ALA A 227 -40.85 -25.85 3.33
N LEU A 228 -40.52 -26.92 4.07
CA LEU A 228 -41.03 -28.28 3.78
C LEU A 228 -42.52 -28.40 4.05
N ALA A 229 -43.02 -27.85 5.15
CA ALA A 229 -44.44 -27.86 5.49
C ALA A 229 -45.28 -27.07 4.46
N GLY A 230 -44.79 -25.90 4.04
CA GLY A 230 -45.42 -25.11 2.97
C GLY A 230 -45.40 -25.83 1.62
N ARG A 231 -44.39 -26.66 1.35
CA ARG A 231 -44.32 -27.47 0.12
C ARG A 231 -45.24 -28.69 0.17
N GLN A 232 -45.51 -29.23 1.36
CA GLN A 232 -46.45 -30.33 1.57
C GLN A 232 -47.91 -29.86 1.51
N SER A 233 -48.26 -28.68 2.03
CA SER A 233 -49.62 -28.13 1.92
C SER A 233 -49.99 -27.78 0.47
N VAL A 234 -49.05 -27.24 -0.30
CA VAL A 234 -49.24 -26.99 -1.74
C VAL A 234 -49.44 -28.29 -2.52
N HIS A 235 -48.96 -29.42 -2.02
CA HIS A 235 -49.13 -30.72 -2.67
C HIS A 235 -50.42 -31.45 -2.26
N SER A 236 -51.00 -31.16 -1.08
CA SER A 236 -52.28 -31.74 -0.65
C SER A 236 -53.50 -31.05 -1.24
N ASP A 237 -53.41 -29.79 -1.64
CA ASP A 237 -54.49 -29.04 -2.31
C ASP A 237 -54.59 -29.31 -3.82
N ALA A 238 -53.68 -30.13 -4.38
CA ALA A 238 -53.62 -30.47 -5.80
C ALA A 238 -54.01 -31.93 -6.10
N ALA A 239 -54.63 -32.64 -5.14
CA ALA A 239 -55.12 -34.01 -5.28
C ALA A 239 -56.63 -34.10 -5.12
#